data_AF-A0A6H2A2W1-F1
#
_entry.id   AF-A0A6H2A2W1-F1
#
_cell.length_a   1.000
_cell.length_b   1.000
_cell.length_c   1.000
_cell.angle_alpha   90.00
_cell.angle_beta   90.00
_cell.angle_gamma   90.00
#
_symmetry.space_group_name_H-M   'P 1'
#
loop_
_entity.id
_entity.type
_entity.pdbx_description
1 polymer ?
#
loop_
_entity_poly.entity_id
_entity_poly.type
_entity_poly.pdbx_seq_one_letter_code
_entity_poly.pdbx_strand_id
1 'polypeptide(L)'
;MDSQRRHSRKIFKPLEEAGQLIGIGTGNHEEEIHKRHDDDIIRNLCRDMGVPYAGYQTFYVLKFIRAGKQTHELVIHSWHGAGSAQSEGARLMRLTRLVNEIEADIYLMGHLHAMTAHTPDRLVYRNGKVRSVKLSATICGSWLKTYNQPEPDEIQDPTYGEEKGYKPSRIGMPIIRITPDNYNNPYENEVVIES
;
A
#
# COMPACT_ATOMS: atom_id res chain seq x y z
N MET A 1 -15.50 13.97 -12.65
CA MET A 1 -14.31 13.10 -12.63
C MET A 1 -13.04 13.88 -12.98
N ASP A 2 -13.02 14.66 -14.06
CA ASP A 2 -11.87 15.50 -14.42
C ASP A 2 -11.45 16.52 -13.33
N SER A 3 -12.42 17.10 -12.60
CA SER A 3 -12.13 17.97 -11.43
C SER A 3 -11.41 17.23 -10.29
N GLN A 4 -11.81 16.00 -10.00
CA GLN A 4 -11.17 15.16 -8.97
C GLN A 4 -9.76 14.75 -9.41
N ARG A 5 -9.56 14.35 -10.67
CA ARG A 5 -8.23 14.02 -11.22
C ARG A 5 -7.26 15.20 -11.06
N ARG A 6 -7.68 16.40 -11.45
CA ARG A 6 -6.87 17.63 -11.28
C ARG A 6 -6.55 17.92 -9.81
N HIS A 7 -7.52 17.72 -8.92
CA HIS A 7 -7.32 17.91 -7.49
C HIS A 7 -6.32 16.90 -6.92
N SER A 8 -6.47 15.61 -7.24
CA SER A 8 -5.54 14.56 -6.83
C SER A 8 -4.12 14.85 -7.30
N ARG A 9 -3.93 15.27 -8.57
CA ARG A 9 -2.61 15.67 -9.06
C ARG A 9 -2.01 16.81 -8.24
N LYS A 10 -2.80 17.83 -7.88
CA LYS A 10 -2.33 18.95 -7.05
C LYS A 10 -1.80 18.48 -5.69
N ILE A 11 -2.44 17.48 -5.09
CA ILE A 11 -2.00 16.88 -3.82
C ILE A 11 -0.67 16.15 -3.99
N PHE A 12 -0.52 15.35 -5.05
CA PHE A 12 0.67 14.54 -5.28
C PHE A 12 1.83 15.28 -5.97
N LYS A 13 1.60 16.51 -6.44
CA LYS A 13 2.58 17.32 -7.17
C LYS A 13 3.96 17.41 -6.48
N PRO A 14 4.09 17.59 -5.15
CA PRO A 14 5.41 17.61 -4.51
C PRO A 14 6.18 16.30 -4.68
N LEU A 15 5.50 15.15 -4.68
CA LEU A 15 6.12 13.84 -4.87
C LEU A 15 6.43 13.57 -6.35
N GLU A 16 5.58 14.07 -7.26
CA GLU A 16 5.82 14.07 -8.71
C GLU A 16 7.11 14.84 -9.02
N GLU A 17 7.22 16.08 -8.55
CA GLU A 17 8.37 16.97 -8.80
C GLU A 17 9.67 16.44 -8.16
N ALA A 18 9.57 15.73 -7.04
CA ALA A 18 10.71 15.09 -6.39
C ALA A 18 11.12 13.75 -7.04
N GLY A 19 10.34 13.23 -8.01
CA GLY A 19 10.59 11.92 -8.61
C GLY A 19 10.43 10.75 -7.64
N GLN A 20 9.58 10.90 -6.62
CA GLN A 20 9.42 9.94 -5.51
C GLN A 20 8.24 8.98 -5.69
N LEU A 21 7.54 9.05 -6.83
CA LEU A 21 6.43 8.16 -7.17
C LEU A 21 6.91 7.04 -8.09
N ILE A 22 6.91 5.80 -7.58
CA ILE A 22 7.34 4.60 -8.33
C ILE A 22 6.18 3.91 -9.08
N GLY A 23 4.94 4.28 -8.79
CA GLY A 23 3.74 3.75 -9.43
C GLY A 23 2.46 4.18 -8.72
N ILE A 24 1.34 4.15 -9.45
CA ILE A 24 0.00 4.40 -8.89
C ILE A 24 -0.90 3.22 -9.25
N GLY A 25 -1.49 2.58 -8.24
CA GLY A 25 -2.44 1.49 -8.40
C GLY A 25 -3.88 1.99 -8.58
N THR A 26 -4.73 1.11 -9.10
CA THR A 26 -6.18 1.31 -9.19
C THR A 26 -6.90 0.54 -8.08
N GLY A 27 -8.12 0.95 -7.76
CA GLY A 27 -8.96 0.29 -6.78
C GLY A 27 -10.32 -0.12 -7.34
N ASN A 28 -11.11 -0.82 -6.52
CA ASN A 28 -12.43 -1.31 -6.92
C ASN A 28 -13.40 -0.18 -7.30
N HIS A 29 -13.23 1.02 -6.75
CA HIS A 29 -14.09 2.16 -7.10
C HIS A 29 -13.70 2.73 -8.47
N GLU A 30 -12.41 2.87 -8.74
CA GLU A 30 -11.88 3.36 -10.00
C GLU A 30 -12.20 2.39 -11.14
N GLU A 31 -12.07 1.09 -10.90
CA GLU A 31 -12.47 0.06 -11.87
C GLU A 31 -13.97 0.04 -12.14
N GLU A 32 -14.80 0.30 -11.13
CA GLU A 32 -16.25 0.37 -11.33
C GLU A 32 -16.63 1.60 -12.16
N ILE A 33 -15.97 2.74 -11.92
CA ILE A 33 -16.12 3.95 -12.72
C ILE A 33 -15.72 3.68 -14.16
N HIS A 34 -14.56 3.06 -14.39
CA HIS A 34 -14.07 2.72 -15.72
C HIS A 34 -15.08 1.85 -16.48
N LYS A 35 -15.63 0.81 -15.83
CA LYS A 35 -16.62 -0.08 -16.45
C LYS A 35 -17.94 0.61 -16.79
N ARG A 36 -18.42 1.52 -15.94
CA ARG A 36 -19.74 2.16 -16.11
C ARG A 36 -19.71 3.40 -16.99
N HIS A 37 -18.58 4.09 -17.03
CA HIS A 37 -18.46 5.42 -17.61
C HIS A 37 -17.35 5.53 -18.66
N ASP A 38 -16.63 4.44 -18.94
CA ASP A 38 -15.49 4.41 -19.87
C ASP A 38 -14.40 5.45 -19.54
N ASP A 39 -14.31 5.84 -18.26
CA ASP A 39 -13.33 6.82 -17.77
C ASP A 39 -12.33 6.12 -16.84
N ASP A 40 -11.11 5.95 -17.32
CA ASP A 40 -10.00 5.44 -16.53
C ASP A 40 -9.25 6.59 -15.84
N ILE A 41 -9.74 6.97 -14.67
CA ILE A 41 -9.20 8.11 -13.91
C ILE A 41 -7.73 7.89 -13.56
N ILE A 42 -7.33 6.66 -13.18
CA ILE A 42 -5.98 6.37 -12.70
C ILE A 42 -4.99 6.30 -13.85
N ARG A 43 -5.30 5.63 -14.96
CA ARG A 43 -4.41 5.65 -16.14
C ARG A 43 -4.27 7.05 -16.71
N ASN A 44 -5.34 7.83 -16.73
CA ASN A 44 -5.29 9.24 -17.13
C ASN A 44 -4.39 10.05 -16.18
N LEU A 45 -4.49 9.85 -14.86
CA LEU A 45 -3.63 10.52 -13.88
C LEU A 45 -2.15 10.12 -14.05
N CYS A 46 -1.88 8.83 -14.22
CA CYS A 46 -0.53 8.30 -14.49
C CYS A 46 0.09 8.94 -15.74
N ARG A 47 -0.68 9.03 -16.83
CA ARG A 47 -0.26 9.71 -18.07
C ARG A 47 0.04 11.18 -17.83
N ASP A 48 -0.83 11.88 -17.10
CA ASP A 48 -0.67 13.31 -16.83
C ASP A 48 0.58 13.62 -15.98
N MET A 49 0.98 12.69 -15.11
CA MET A 49 2.12 12.82 -14.18
C MET A 49 3.42 12.15 -14.67
N GLY A 50 3.37 11.37 -15.75
CA GLY A 50 4.51 10.57 -16.21
C GLY A 50 4.91 9.43 -15.25
N VAL A 51 3.98 8.94 -14.43
CA VAL A 51 4.22 7.87 -13.44
C VAL A 51 3.66 6.53 -13.96
N PRO A 52 4.32 5.39 -13.72
CA PRO A 52 3.80 4.09 -14.16
C PRO A 52 2.44 3.73 -13.54
N TYR A 53 1.55 3.18 -14.38
CA TYR A 53 0.31 2.57 -13.91
C TYR A 53 0.59 1.18 -13.35
N ALA A 54 0.34 0.99 -12.06
CA ALA A 54 0.62 -0.25 -11.32
C ALA A 54 -0.57 -1.22 -11.28
N GLY A 55 -1.66 -0.95 -12.00
CA GLY A 55 -2.81 -1.86 -12.04
C GLY A 55 -3.42 -2.14 -10.66
N TYR A 56 -4.16 -3.25 -10.57
CA TYR A 56 -4.86 -3.66 -9.34
C TYR A 56 -3.94 -4.47 -8.39
N GLN A 57 -2.94 -5.14 -8.97
CA GLN A 57 -1.87 -5.89 -8.31
C GLN A 57 -0.56 -5.65 -9.05
N THR A 58 0.54 -5.48 -8.34
CA THR A 58 1.88 -5.28 -8.93
C THR A 58 2.99 -5.79 -8.03
N PHE A 59 4.06 -6.26 -8.65
CA PHE A 59 5.34 -6.51 -8.01
C PHE A 59 6.31 -5.36 -8.33
N TYR A 60 6.89 -4.76 -7.30
CA TYR A 60 8.02 -3.85 -7.42
C TYR A 60 9.28 -4.60 -7.03
N VAL A 61 10.27 -4.59 -7.91
CA VAL A 61 11.57 -5.23 -7.67
C VAL A 61 12.61 -4.13 -7.51
N LEU A 62 13.02 -3.89 -6.25
CA LEU A 62 14.05 -2.91 -5.94
C LEU A 62 15.41 -3.59 -5.90
N LYS A 63 16.35 -3.10 -6.71
CA LYS A 63 17.73 -3.62 -6.78
C LYS A 63 18.69 -2.58 -6.22
N PHE A 64 19.35 -2.92 -5.12
CA PHE A 64 20.39 -2.10 -4.50
C PHE A 64 21.75 -2.58 -5.01
N ILE A 65 22.45 -1.75 -5.78
CA ILE A 65 23.74 -2.09 -6.37
C ILE A 65 24.85 -1.39 -5.59
N ARG A 66 25.78 -2.17 -5.03
CA ARG A 66 26.98 -1.67 -4.34
C ARG A 66 28.24 -1.97 -5.13
N ALA A 67 29.04 -0.93 -5.37
CA ALA A 67 30.33 -1.00 -6.05
C ALA A 67 30.31 -1.81 -7.37
N GLY A 68 29.17 -1.79 -8.08
CA GLY A 68 28.97 -2.48 -9.36
C GLY A 68 29.00 -4.01 -9.33
N LYS A 69 29.05 -4.66 -8.16
CA LYS A 69 29.22 -6.12 -8.05
C LYS A 69 28.23 -6.81 -7.12
N GLN A 70 27.86 -6.19 -6.01
CA GLN A 70 26.89 -6.76 -5.08
C GLN A 70 25.51 -6.17 -5.39
N THR A 71 24.55 -7.05 -5.64
CA THR A 71 23.16 -6.65 -5.86
C THR A 71 22.32 -7.28 -4.77
N HIS A 72 21.60 -6.46 -4.02
CA HIS A 72 20.55 -6.93 -3.13
C HIS A 72 19.21 -6.67 -3.78
N GLU A 73 18.35 -7.67 -3.82
CA GLU A 73 17.01 -7.57 -4.42
C GLU A 73 15.96 -7.64 -3.31
N LEU A 74 14.99 -6.74 -3.39
CA LEU A 74 13.82 -6.71 -2.53
C LEU A 74 12.58 -6.71 -3.41
N VAL A 75 11.71 -7.70 -3.18
CA VAL A 75 10.45 -7.86 -3.90
C VAL A 75 9.30 -7.37 -3.03
N ILE A 76 8.57 -6.38 -3.52
CA ILE A 76 7.39 -5.82 -2.87
C ILE A 76 6.17 -6.22 -3.69
N HIS A 77 5.22 -6.91 -3.08
CA HIS A 77 3.91 -7.15 -3.66
C HIS A 77 2.92 -6.11 -3.16
N SER A 78 2.23 -5.44 -4.07
CA SER A 78 1.14 -4.52 -3.76
C SER A 78 -0.17 -5.00 -4.38
N TRP A 79 -1.23 -4.93 -3.60
CA TRP A 79 -2.58 -5.26 -4.03
C TRP A 79 -3.58 -4.28 -3.45
N HIS A 80 -4.53 -3.80 -4.27
CA HIS A 80 -5.62 -2.98 -3.74
C HIS A 80 -6.36 -3.67 -2.59
N GLY A 81 -6.59 -4.96 -2.69
CA GLY A 81 -7.33 -5.71 -1.68
C GLY A 81 -8.76 -6.06 -2.11
N ALA A 82 -9.42 -6.82 -1.25
CA ALA A 82 -10.83 -7.19 -1.34
C ALA A 82 -11.34 -7.65 0.03
N GLY A 83 -12.65 -7.50 0.27
CA GLY A 83 -13.35 -8.01 1.44
C GLY A 83 -13.89 -6.91 2.35
N SER A 84 -14.63 -7.30 3.39
CA SER A 84 -15.36 -6.38 4.27
C SER A 84 -14.94 -6.49 5.75
N ALA A 85 -13.71 -6.94 6.01
CA ALA A 85 -13.23 -7.25 7.36
C ALA A 85 -13.25 -6.02 8.31
N GLN A 86 -14.08 -6.09 9.35
CA GLN A 86 -14.23 -5.02 10.34
C GLN A 86 -13.41 -5.25 11.62
N SER A 87 -13.29 -6.50 12.07
CA SER A 87 -12.50 -6.83 13.27
C SER A 87 -11.01 -6.90 12.96
N GLU A 88 -10.19 -6.63 13.96
CA GLU A 88 -8.72 -6.68 13.83
C GLU A 88 -8.23 -8.09 13.47
N GLY A 89 -8.82 -9.12 14.10
CA GLY A 89 -8.53 -10.51 13.78
C GLY A 89 -8.85 -10.86 12.32
N ALA A 90 -10.01 -10.42 11.80
CA ALA A 90 -10.37 -10.69 10.41
C ALA A 90 -9.42 -9.99 9.41
N ARG A 91 -8.99 -8.76 9.73
CA ARG A 91 -8.01 -8.00 8.93
C ARG A 91 -6.64 -8.67 8.92
N LEU A 92 -6.15 -9.05 10.11
CA LEU A 92 -4.89 -9.78 10.26
C LEU A 92 -4.95 -11.11 9.49
N MET A 93 -6.04 -11.87 9.63
CA MET A 93 -6.22 -13.12 8.87
C MET A 93 -6.18 -12.91 7.36
N ARG A 94 -6.80 -11.84 6.84
CA ARG A 94 -6.73 -11.56 5.39
C ARG A 94 -5.31 -11.25 4.94
N LEU A 95 -4.58 -10.48 5.73
CA LEU A 95 -3.18 -10.13 5.49
C LEU A 95 -2.25 -11.37 5.58
N THR A 96 -2.43 -12.23 6.58
CA THR A 96 -1.68 -13.49 6.72
C THR A 96 -1.94 -14.43 5.53
N ARG A 97 -3.18 -14.50 5.03
CA ARG A 97 -3.49 -15.27 3.81
C ARG A 97 -2.74 -14.72 2.60
N LEU A 98 -2.73 -13.40 2.42
CA LEU A 98 -1.95 -12.76 1.35
C LEU A 98 -0.47 -13.14 1.43
N VAL A 99 0.11 -13.07 2.62
CA VAL A 99 1.51 -13.45 2.86
C VAL A 99 1.74 -14.91 2.47
N ASN A 100 0.82 -15.83 2.79
CA ASN A 100 0.97 -17.26 2.49
C ASN A 100 0.75 -17.61 1.01
N GLU A 101 -0.04 -16.80 0.28
CA GLU A 101 -0.43 -17.06 -1.10
C GLU A 101 0.61 -16.56 -2.12
N ILE A 102 1.40 -15.54 -1.77
CA ILE A 102 2.30 -14.84 -2.69
C ILE A 102 3.74 -14.87 -2.14
N GLU A 103 4.73 -15.03 -3.03
CA GLU A 103 6.15 -14.93 -2.67
C GLU A 103 6.66 -13.50 -2.89
N ALA A 104 6.89 -12.78 -1.80
CA ALA A 104 7.53 -11.46 -1.75
C ALA A 104 8.24 -11.25 -0.39
N ASP A 105 9.03 -10.18 -0.28
CA ASP A 105 9.65 -9.76 0.99
C ASP A 105 8.74 -8.78 1.76
N ILE A 106 8.05 -7.91 1.02
CA ILE A 106 7.12 -6.90 1.56
C ILE A 106 5.74 -7.03 0.90
N TYR A 107 4.67 -6.90 1.68
CA TYR A 107 3.29 -7.04 1.24
C TYR A 107 2.48 -5.81 1.61
N LEU A 108 1.92 -5.15 0.60
CA LEU A 108 1.08 -3.96 0.74
C LEU A 108 -0.35 -4.31 0.33
N MET A 109 -1.32 -4.02 1.19
CA MET A 109 -2.74 -4.23 0.93
C MET A 109 -3.54 -2.95 1.22
N GLY A 110 -4.40 -2.52 0.31
CA GLY A 110 -5.34 -1.42 0.54
C GLY A 110 -6.73 -1.88 1.03
N HIS A 111 -7.77 -1.18 0.52
CA HIS A 111 -9.20 -1.52 0.56
C HIS A 111 -9.91 -1.54 1.93
N LEU A 112 -9.29 -2.07 2.98
CA LEU A 112 -9.97 -2.27 4.27
C LEU A 112 -10.01 -1.02 5.17
N HIS A 113 -9.47 0.11 4.69
CA HIS A 113 -9.47 1.43 5.35
C HIS A 113 -9.00 1.36 6.81
N ALA A 114 -7.98 0.54 7.04
CA ALA A 114 -7.41 0.28 8.35
C ALA A 114 -5.91 0.15 8.22
N MET A 115 -5.19 0.47 9.31
CA MET A 115 -3.77 0.22 9.39
C MET A 115 -3.54 -1.03 10.24
N THR A 116 -2.87 -2.03 9.68
CA THR A 116 -2.60 -3.30 10.37
C THR A 116 -1.29 -3.85 9.86
N ALA A 117 -0.31 -4.02 10.74
CA ALA A 117 1.00 -4.56 10.41
C ALA A 117 1.12 -6.01 10.87
N HIS A 118 1.87 -6.81 10.12
CA HIS A 118 2.21 -8.18 10.45
C HIS A 118 3.62 -8.49 9.95
N THR A 119 4.49 -8.97 10.84
CA THR A 119 5.91 -9.22 10.54
C THR A 119 6.30 -10.67 10.87
N PRO A 120 5.78 -11.66 10.11
CA PRO A 120 6.08 -13.06 10.38
C PRO A 120 7.49 -13.43 9.90
N ASP A 121 8.06 -14.42 10.57
CA ASP A 121 9.27 -15.10 10.11
C ASP A 121 8.91 -16.25 9.17
N ARG A 122 9.66 -16.42 8.09
CA ARG A 122 9.53 -17.53 7.13
C ARG A 122 10.85 -18.24 6.98
N LEU A 123 10.84 -19.57 7.07
CA LEU A 123 11.99 -20.37 6.66
C LEU A 123 12.07 -20.44 5.14
N VAL A 124 13.24 -20.10 4.59
CA VAL A 124 13.57 -20.22 3.18
C VAL A 124 14.81 -21.08 3.00
N TYR A 125 14.86 -21.81 1.90
CA TYR A 125 16.04 -22.55 1.48
C TYR A 125 16.65 -21.87 0.26
N ARG A 126 17.84 -21.30 0.41
CA ARG A 126 18.57 -20.63 -0.68
C ARG A 126 20.04 -21.04 -0.64
N ASN A 127 20.61 -21.38 -1.80
CA ASN A 127 22.03 -21.72 -1.95
C ASN A 127 22.52 -22.78 -0.94
N GLY A 128 21.75 -23.86 -0.76
CA GLY A 128 22.15 -24.95 0.14
C GLY A 128 21.90 -24.70 1.62
N LYS A 129 21.34 -23.53 2.01
CA LYS A 129 21.19 -23.12 3.41
C LYS A 129 19.74 -22.82 3.74
N VAL A 130 19.26 -23.36 4.86
CA VAL A 130 18.00 -22.97 5.49
C VAL A 130 18.24 -21.70 6.30
N ARG A 131 17.36 -20.72 6.16
CA ARG A 131 17.42 -19.43 6.86
C ARG A 131 16.03 -18.97 7.25
N SER A 132 15.92 -18.29 8.39
CA SER A 132 14.75 -17.50 8.69
C SER A 132 14.88 -16.13 8.02
N VAL A 133 13.83 -15.70 7.32
CA VAL A 133 13.70 -14.34 6.79
C VAL A 133 12.49 -13.67 7.41
N LYS A 134 12.66 -12.41 7.79
CA LYS A 134 11.57 -11.60 8.33
C LYS A 134 10.80 -10.97 7.18
N LEU A 135 9.51 -11.22 7.13
CA LEU A 135 8.60 -10.60 6.16
C LEU A 135 7.96 -9.36 6.78
N SER A 136 7.49 -8.46 5.92
CA SER A 136 6.75 -7.28 6.37
C SER A 136 5.49 -7.10 5.56
N ALA A 137 4.35 -7.18 6.23
CA ALA A 137 3.05 -7.06 5.60
C ALA A 137 2.26 -5.95 6.28
N THR A 138 1.54 -5.14 5.50
CA THR A 138 0.70 -4.08 6.04
C THR A 138 -0.56 -3.85 5.22
N ILE A 139 -1.66 -3.57 5.93
CA ILE A 139 -2.80 -2.87 5.34
C ILE A 139 -2.50 -1.37 5.43
N CYS A 140 -2.49 -0.69 4.29
CA CYS A 140 -1.87 0.62 4.10
C CYS A 140 -2.67 1.83 4.62
N GLY A 141 -3.70 1.62 5.44
CA GLY A 141 -4.53 2.71 5.95
C GLY A 141 -5.38 3.37 4.86
N SER A 142 -5.83 4.59 5.15
CA SER A 142 -6.54 5.47 4.21
C SER A 142 -6.56 6.90 4.75
N TRP A 143 -6.97 7.85 3.92
CA TRP A 143 -7.33 9.21 4.34
C TRP A 143 -8.84 9.41 4.50
N LEU A 144 -9.60 8.32 4.60
CA LEU A 144 -11.05 8.39 4.81
C LEU A 144 -11.37 8.50 6.31
N LYS A 145 -11.93 9.64 6.71
CA LYS A 145 -12.48 9.82 8.05
C LYS A 145 -13.76 8.98 8.21
N THR A 146 -13.81 8.17 9.26
CA THR A 146 -15.05 7.46 9.65
C THR A 146 -16.07 8.41 10.24
N TYR A 147 -15.63 9.44 10.97
CA TYR A 147 -16.52 10.39 11.63
C TYR A 147 -16.14 11.83 11.25
N ASN A 148 -17.15 12.64 11.02
CA ASN A 148 -17.02 14.07 10.77
C ASN A 148 -17.48 14.85 12.02
N GLN A 149 -16.76 15.93 12.31
CA GLN A 149 -17.18 16.90 13.31
C GLN A 149 -17.44 18.22 12.57
N PRO A 150 -18.71 18.64 12.42
CA PRO A 150 -19.02 19.92 11.80
C PRO A 150 -18.64 21.07 12.73
N GLU A 151 -18.17 22.17 12.15
CA GLU A 151 -18.03 23.45 12.86
C GLU A 151 -19.42 24.10 13.08
N PRO A 152 -19.56 25.07 14.01
CA PRO A 152 -20.86 25.63 14.40
C PRO A 152 -21.74 26.18 13.27
N ASP A 153 -21.14 26.58 12.15
CA ASP A 153 -21.80 27.13 10.96
C ASP A 153 -21.78 26.18 9.74
N GLU A 154 -21.26 24.96 9.89
CA GLU A 154 -21.22 23.97 8.82
C GLU A 154 -22.34 22.94 8.94
N ILE A 155 -23.05 22.71 7.83
CA ILE A 155 -23.95 21.57 7.67
C ILE A 155 -23.18 20.49 6.91
N GLN A 156 -22.92 19.35 7.55
CA GLN A 156 -22.28 18.20 6.94
C GLN A 156 -23.17 16.97 6.99
N ASP A 157 -23.24 16.24 5.89
CA ASP A 157 -23.88 14.93 5.83
C ASP A 157 -23.05 13.90 6.62
N PRO A 158 -23.69 12.86 7.19
CA PRO A 158 -22.97 11.77 7.83
C PRO A 158 -22.08 11.05 6.82
N THR A 159 -20.91 10.59 7.27
CA THR A 159 -20.07 9.77 6.40
C THR A 159 -20.67 8.37 6.24
N TYR A 160 -20.28 7.66 5.18
CA TYR A 160 -20.61 6.24 5.03
C TYR A 160 -20.17 5.40 6.25
N GLY A 161 -19.05 5.74 6.89
CA GLY A 161 -18.57 5.06 8.08
C GLY A 161 -19.47 5.26 9.29
N GLU A 162 -20.00 6.48 9.45
CA GLU A 162 -21.00 6.84 10.47
C GLU A 162 -22.30 6.09 10.26
N GLU A 163 -22.85 6.12 9.04
CA GLU A 163 -24.09 5.43 8.69
C GLU A 163 -24.02 3.92 8.95
N LYS A 164 -22.84 3.32 8.77
CA LYS A 164 -22.60 1.89 8.99
C LYS A 164 -22.13 1.55 10.40
N GLY A 165 -21.93 2.53 11.27
CA GLY A 165 -21.47 2.32 12.65
C GLY A 165 -20.07 1.71 12.74
N TYR A 166 -19.17 2.03 11.81
CA TYR A 166 -17.80 1.54 11.84
C TYR A 166 -16.99 2.21 12.92
N LYS A 167 -15.99 1.50 13.47
CA LYS A 167 -15.06 2.10 14.41
C LYS A 167 -14.25 3.22 13.75
N PRO A 168 -13.78 4.22 14.53
CA PRO A 168 -12.84 5.21 14.03
C PRO A 168 -11.63 4.55 13.36
N SER A 169 -11.25 5.05 12.19
CA SER A 169 -10.07 4.60 11.44
C SER A 169 -8.87 5.47 11.78
N ARG A 170 -7.68 4.87 11.75
CA ARG A 170 -6.43 5.63 11.78
C ARG A 170 -6.22 6.25 10.40
N ILE A 171 -6.06 7.56 10.36
CA ILE A 171 -5.77 8.32 9.14
C ILE A 171 -4.27 8.25 8.82
N GLY A 172 -3.94 8.01 7.56
CA GLY A 172 -2.58 8.03 7.04
C GLY A 172 -2.17 6.74 6.36
N MET A 173 -0.86 6.57 6.24
CA MET A 173 -0.19 5.44 5.60
C MET A 173 0.96 4.92 6.45
N PRO A 174 1.33 3.64 6.31
CA PRO A 174 2.53 3.10 6.95
C PRO A 174 3.80 3.68 6.31
N ILE A 175 4.84 3.86 7.12
CA ILE A 175 6.19 4.13 6.63
C ILE A 175 7.00 2.84 6.73
N ILE A 176 7.60 2.44 5.62
CA ILE A 176 8.45 1.24 5.55
C ILE A 176 9.88 1.70 5.36
N ARG A 177 10.71 1.47 6.37
CA ARG A 177 12.15 1.74 6.31
C ARG A 177 12.86 0.49 5.82
N ILE A 178 13.66 0.63 4.76
CA ILE A 178 14.45 -0.46 4.18
C ILE A 178 15.93 -0.13 4.40
N THR A 179 16.63 -0.99 5.14
CA THR A 179 18.08 -0.90 5.35
C THR A 179 18.78 -2.07 4.66
N PRO A 180 19.37 -1.88 3.47
CA PRO A 180 20.06 -2.95 2.74
C PRO A 180 21.45 -3.28 3.31
N ASP A 181 21.99 -2.47 4.23
CA ASP A 181 23.29 -2.65 4.89
C ASP A 181 23.15 -3.35 6.24
N ASN A 182 23.11 -4.68 6.24
CA ASN A 182 23.47 -5.44 7.44
C ASN A 182 24.79 -6.18 7.16
N TYR A 183 25.92 -5.53 7.49
CA TYR A 183 27.29 -5.99 7.18
C TYR A 183 27.59 -7.40 7.72
N ASN A 184 26.86 -7.83 8.76
CA ASN A 184 26.99 -9.15 9.37
C ASN A 184 26.05 -10.20 8.77
N ASN A 185 25.01 -9.80 8.02
CA ASN A 185 24.08 -10.71 7.35
C ASN A 185 23.39 -10.01 6.15
N PRO A 186 23.93 -10.10 4.91
CA PRO A 186 23.40 -9.42 3.73
C PRO A 186 22.03 -9.95 3.26
N TYR A 187 21.35 -10.76 4.08
CA TYR A 187 20.06 -11.36 3.83
C TYR A 187 19.01 -11.00 4.90
N GLU A 188 19.39 -10.22 5.92
CA GLU A 188 18.47 -9.61 6.87
C GLU A 188 18.16 -8.18 6.43
N ASN A 189 16.98 -7.99 5.87
CA ASN A 189 16.40 -6.66 5.79
C ASN A 189 15.80 -6.32 7.14
N GLU A 190 16.30 -5.27 7.81
CA GLU A 190 15.50 -4.65 8.85
C GLU A 190 14.41 -3.82 8.16
N VAL A 191 13.21 -4.38 8.11
CA VAL A 191 12.02 -3.65 7.68
C VAL A 191 11.24 -3.26 8.93
N VAL A 192 11.27 -1.95 9.21
CA VAL A 192 10.46 -1.36 10.28
C VAL A 192 9.23 -0.75 9.64
N ILE A 193 8.06 -1.19 10.09
CA ILE A 193 6.78 -0.56 9.77
C ILE A 193 6.47 0.40 10.90
N GLU A 194 6.68 1.69 10.67
CA GLU A 194 6.21 2.72 11.57
C GLU A 194 4.73 2.96 11.22
N SER A 195 3.85 2.55 12.14
CA SER A 195 2.42 2.82 12.05
C SER A 195 2.13 4.17 12.64
#